data_AF-A0A9E1HGW6-F1
#
_entry.id   AF-A0A9E1HGW6-F1
#
_cell.length_a   1.000
_cell.length_b   1.000
_cell.length_c   1.000
_cell.angle_alpha   90.00
_cell.angle_beta   90.00
_cell.angle_gamma   90.00
#
_symmetry.space_group_name_H-M   'P 1'
#
loop_
_entity.id
_entity.type
_entity.pdbx_description
1 polymer ?
#
loop_
_entity_poly.entity_id
_entity_poly.type
_entity_poly.pdbx_seq_one_letter_code
_entity_poly.pdbx_strand_id
1 'polypeptide(L)'
;MKKVQDFFHKKKKEKKPFSYEKTKKLAKLTKTDWIYLIIIVVLFSLFGFYQLGSTTMANSYWKADENGDSVILKIEDEPIERIYFLVGVGEDPNGANVNLEELKFEVEASVDMINWKQVALIDKISMFRWMTIDASIIANPYIRIRGYDKSVVLNEIGFKIAGKDKLAKVEYVNGTSYTYTGKELIDEQDKIALNPNYYNSSYFDEIYHARTGYEQLKHYPIY
;
A
#
# COMPACT_ATOMS: atom_id res chain seq x y z
N MET A 1 4.01 52.46 68.26
CA MET A 1 3.70 51.98 66.88
C MET A 1 5.01 51.91 66.11
N LYS A 2 5.42 50.70 65.72
CA LYS A 2 6.77 50.34 65.23
C LYS A 2 6.67 50.02 63.74
N LYS A 3 7.65 50.49 62.96
CA LYS A 3 7.88 50.23 61.52
C LYS A 3 6.77 50.85 60.65
N VAL A 4 7.06 51.62 59.62
CA VAL A 4 7.74 51.24 58.38
C VAL A 4 7.97 52.56 57.63
N GLN A 5 9.17 52.84 57.14
CA GLN A 5 9.43 53.55 55.86
C GLN A 5 10.92 53.87 55.69
N ASP A 6 11.77 52.88 55.94
CA ASP A 6 13.01 52.77 55.17
C ASP A 6 12.84 51.52 54.33
N PHE A 7 12.99 51.66 53.01
CA PHE A 7 13.47 50.69 52.03
C PHE A 7 12.91 51.06 50.64
N PHE A 8 13.82 51.06 49.66
CA PHE A 8 13.60 51.17 48.21
C PHE A 8 13.66 52.57 47.57
N HIS A 9 14.84 53.22 47.65
CA HIS A 9 15.33 53.99 46.50
C HIS A 9 15.74 53.02 45.38
N LYS A 10 14.77 52.52 44.63
CA LYS A 10 15.02 51.72 43.42
C LYS A 10 15.45 52.69 42.32
N LYS A 11 16.75 52.81 42.04
CA LYS A 11 17.26 53.50 40.85
C LYS A 11 16.46 52.99 39.64
N LYS A 12 15.68 53.86 38.99
CA LYS A 12 15.05 53.56 37.70
C LYS A 12 16.19 53.22 36.73
N LYS A 13 16.40 51.93 36.45
CA LYS A 13 17.20 51.53 35.29
C LYS A 13 16.44 52.04 34.08
N GLU A 14 16.97 53.05 33.39
CA GLU A 14 16.48 53.46 32.10
C GLU A 14 16.44 52.23 31.19
N LYS A 15 15.23 51.85 30.77
CA LYS A 15 15.06 50.79 29.78
C LYS A 15 15.60 51.36 28.47
N LYS A 16 16.76 50.84 28.02
CA LYS A 16 17.28 51.15 26.69
C LYS A 16 16.15 50.87 25.68
N PRO A 17 15.85 51.80 24.75
CA PRO A 17 14.79 51.59 23.77
C PRO A 17 15.09 50.34 22.97
N PHE A 18 14.04 49.52 22.74
CA PHE A 18 14.16 48.34 21.90
C PHE A 18 14.51 48.80 20.48
N SER A 19 15.75 48.57 20.07
CA SER A 19 16.23 48.94 18.74
C SER A 19 15.98 47.78 17.81
N TYR A 20 15.13 48.00 16.80
CA TYR A 20 14.96 47.06 15.70
C TYR A 20 16.16 47.20 14.76
N GLU A 21 16.99 46.16 14.66
CA GLU A 21 17.91 46.07 13.53
C GLU A 21 17.08 45.84 12.26
N LYS A 22 17.17 46.76 11.31
CA LYS A 22 16.52 46.59 10.01
C LYS A 22 17.07 45.34 9.34
N THR A 23 16.19 44.49 8.81
CA THR A 23 16.57 43.33 8.01
C THR A 23 17.54 43.76 6.92
N LYS A 24 18.79 43.28 7.00
CA LYS A 24 19.79 43.50 5.96
C LYS A 24 19.29 42.86 4.66
N LYS A 25 19.44 43.56 3.53
CA LYS A 25 19.16 42.95 2.22
C LYS A 25 20.04 41.71 2.08
N LEU A 26 19.43 40.57 1.78
CA LEU A 26 20.16 39.35 1.44
C LEU A 26 21.12 39.63 0.28
N ALA A 27 22.37 39.19 0.44
CA ALA A 27 23.35 39.26 -0.63
C ALA A 27 22.84 38.44 -1.83
N LYS A 28 23.03 38.96 -3.04
CA LYS A 28 22.73 38.20 -4.26
C LYS A 28 23.78 37.11 -4.43
N LEU A 29 23.34 35.91 -4.81
CA LEU A 29 24.23 34.80 -5.15
C LEU A 29 25.14 35.21 -6.32
N THR A 30 26.44 34.97 -6.15
CA THR A 30 27.43 35.12 -7.21
C THR A 30 27.32 33.97 -8.21
N LYS A 31 27.97 34.10 -9.38
CA LYS A 31 28.02 33.01 -10.37
C LYS A 31 28.65 31.73 -9.79
N THR A 32 29.65 31.88 -8.93
CA THR A 32 30.30 30.76 -8.25
C THR A 32 29.38 30.09 -7.25
N ASP A 33 28.58 30.87 -6.50
CA ASP A 33 27.58 30.32 -5.58
C ASP A 33 26.53 29.48 -6.34
N TRP A 34 26.08 29.97 -7.50
CA TRP A 34 25.18 29.21 -8.37
C TRP A 34 25.80 27.90 -8.88
N ILE A 35 27.09 27.90 -9.23
CA ILE A 35 27.78 26.67 -9.66
C ILE A 35 27.82 25.65 -8.53
N TYR A 36 28.22 26.06 -7.32
CA TYR A 36 28.21 25.16 -6.17
C TYR A 36 26.81 24.67 -5.83
N LEU A 37 25.81 25.55 -5.89
CA LEU A 37 24.42 25.19 -5.63
C LEU A 37 23.90 24.17 -6.65
N ILE A 38 24.21 24.35 -7.95
CA ILE A 38 23.86 23.37 -8.99
C ILE A 38 24.56 22.03 -8.75
N ILE A 39 25.85 22.03 -8.43
CA ILE A 39 26.59 20.80 -8.14
C ILE A 39 25.96 20.05 -6.96
N ILE A 40 25.66 20.76 -5.87
CA ILE A 40 24.99 20.19 -4.70
C ILE A 40 23.63 19.63 -5.10
N VAL A 41 22.81 20.39 -5.82
CA VAL A 41 21.48 19.94 -6.28
C VAL A 41 21.59 18.70 -7.15
N VAL A 42 22.51 18.65 -8.11
CA VAL A 42 22.72 17.48 -8.97
C VAL A 42 23.16 16.27 -8.17
N LEU A 43 24.13 16.40 -7.27
CA LEU A 43 24.59 15.29 -6.43
C LEU A 43 23.46 14.78 -5.54
N PHE A 44 22.75 15.66 -4.85
CA PHE A 44 21.60 15.29 -4.03
C PHE A 44 20.47 14.67 -4.86
N SER A 45 20.23 15.15 -6.09
CA SER A 45 19.23 14.59 -6.99
C SER A 45 19.63 13.19 -7.46
N LEU A 46 20.90 12.96 -7.77
CA LEU A 46 21.39 11.63 -8.14
C LEU A 46 21.15 10.63 -7.02
N PHE A 47 21.45 10.98 -5.75
CA PHE A 47 21.16 10.11 -4.62
C PHE A 47 19.65 10.00 -4.32
N GLY A 48 18.91 11.11 -4.37
CA GLY A 48 17.49 11.15 -4.04
C GLY A 48 16.61 10.43 -5.05
N PHE A 49 16.99 10.43 -6.34
CA PHE A 49 16.29 9.69 -7.39
C PHE A 49 16.89 8.30 -7.65
N TYR A 50 17.96 7.93 -6.95
CA TYR A 50 18.50 6.58 -7.02
C TYR A 50 17.61 5.64 -6.22
N GLN A 51 17.05 4.64 -6.89
CA GLN A 51 16.35 3.52 -6.25
C GLN A 51 15.09 3.92 -5.46
N LEU A 52 14.27 4.82 -6.05
CA LEU A 52 12.98 5.31 -5.52
C LEU A 52 11.89 4.24 -5.24
N GLY A 53 12.19 2.97 -5.46
CA GLY A 53 11.21 1.88 -5.44
C GLY A 53 10.82 1.40 -6.83
N SER A 54 9.95 0.40 -6.86
CA SER A 54 9.36 -0.19 -8.05
C SER A 54 8.35 0.77 -8.67
N THR A 55 8.43 0.97 -9.98
CA THR A 55 7.44 1.74 -10.76
C THR A 55 6.28 0.87 -11.24
N THR A 56 6.24 -0.41 -10.88
CA THR A 56 5.26 -1.38 -11.37
C THR A 56 4.60 -2.10 -10.20
N MET A 57 3.28 -2.19 -10.24
CA MET A 57 2.45 -2.97 -9.32
C MET A 57 1.19 -3.46 -10.04
N ALA A 58 0.57 -4.54 -9.55
CA ALA A 58 -0.67 -5.04 -10.12
C ALA A 58 -1.81 -4.03 -9.91
N ASN A 59 -2.63 -3.85 -10.94
CA ASN A 59 -3.64 -2.79 -11.02
C ASN A 59 -4.96 -3.26 -11.62
N SER A 60 -4.97 -4.31 -12.45
CA SER A 60 -6.19 -5.07 -12.71
C SER A 60 -6.76 -5.56 -11.38
N TYR A 61 -8.07 -5.78 -11.32
CA TYR A 61 -8.68 -6.27 -10.12
C TYR A 61 -9.98 -7.02 -10.35
N TRP A 62 -10.26 -7.93 -9.43
CA TRP A 62 -11.53 -8.60 -9.27
C TRP A 62 -12.25 -8.11 -8.02
N LYS A 63 -13.58 -8.05 -8.11
CA LYS A 63 -14.47 -7.67 -7.02
C LYS A 63 -15.71 -8.57 -7.04
N ALA A 64 -16.21 -8.91 -5.86
CA ALA A 64 -17.51 -9.54 -5.73
C ALA A 64 -18.62 -8.53 -6.06
N ASP A 65 -19.55 -8.90 -6.95
CA ASP A 65 -20.78 -8.11 -7.16
C ASP A 65 -21.82 -8.46 -6.10
N GLU A 66 -21.88 -9.74 -5.72
CA GLU A 66 -22.75 -10.30 -4.68
C GLU A 66 -21.95 -10.99 -3.58
N ASN A 67 -22.52 -11.02 -2.37
CA ASN A 67 -21.87 -11.71 -1.26
C ASN A 67 -21.74 -13.20 -1.59
N GLY A 68 -20.53 -13.72 -1.50
CA GLY A 68 -20.23 -15.11 -1.83
C GLY A 68 -19.87 -15.34 -3.29
N ASP A 69 -19.78 -14.29 -4.13
CA ASP A 69 -19.20 -14.43 -5.46
C ASP A 69 -17.80 -15.05 -5.40
N SER A 70 -17.47 -15.83 -6.41
CA SER A 70 -16.23 -16.59 -6.41
C SER A 70 -15.59 -16.72 -7.79
N VAL A 71 -14.28 -16.92 -7.76
CA VAL A 71 -13.44 -17.28 -8.91
C VAL A 71 -12.81 -18.63 -8.61
N ILE A 72 -12.87 -19.53 -9.59
CA ILE A 72 -12.19 -20.82 -9.56
C ILE A 72 -10.99 -20.74 -10.50
N LEU A 73 -9.84 -21.05 -9.95
CA LEU A 73 -8.55 -21.15 -10.62
C LEU A 73 -8.07 -22.60 -10.57
N LYS A 74 -7.25 -22.99 -11.54
CA LYS A 74 -6.51 -24.24 -11.54
C LYS A 74 -5.02 -23.94 -11.45
N ILE A 75 -4.35 -24.51 -10.46
CA ILE A 75 -2.90 -24.41 -10.29
C ILE A 75 -2.21 -25.67 -10.83
N GLU A 76 -0.93 -25.54 -11.21
CA GLU A 76 -0.11 -26.70 -11.58
C GLU A 76 0.03 -27.69 -10.40
N ASP A 77 0.22 -28.98 -10.72
CA ASP A 77 0.31 -30.06 -9.73
C ASP A 77 1.66 -30.06 -9.01
N GLU A 78 1.86 -29.04 -8.18
CA GLU A 78 3.01 -28.83 -7.33
C GLU A 78 2.52 -28.44 -5.92
N PRO A 79 3.21 -28.87 -4.85
CA PRO A 79 2.86 -28.46 -3.50
C PRO A 79 3.04 -26.95 -3.32
N ILE A 80 2.06 -26.27 -2.74
CA ILE A 80 2.11 -24.83 -2.43
C ILE A 80 2.37 -24.64 -0.94
N GLU A 81 3.29 -23.72 -0.59
CA GLU A 81 3.62 -23.37 0.80
C GLU A 81 3.11 -21.99 1.22
N ARG A 82 2.80 -21.10 0.26
CA ARG A 82 2.44 -19.72 0.52
C ARG A 82 1.61 -19.12 -0.59
N ILE A 83 0.66 -18.28 -0.21
CA ILE A 83 -0.14 -17.46 -1.12
C ILE A 83 0.36 -16.02 -1.02
N TYR A 84 0.63 -15.41 -2.17
CA TYR A 84 0.94 -14.00 -2.33
C TYR A 84 -0.31 -13.32 -2.85
N PHE A 85 -0.65 -12.15 -2.30
CA PHE A 85 -1.83 -11.43 -2.75
C PHE A 85 -1.65 -9.93 -2.60
N LEU A 86 -2.29 -9.19 -3.49
CA LEU A 86 -2.39 -7.73 -3.42
C LEU A 86 -3.86 -7.34 -3.31
N VAL A 87 -4.17 -6.54 -2.28
CA VAL A 87 -5.51 -6.01 -2.06
C VAL A 87 -5.48 -4.50 -2.23
N GLY A 88 -6.47 -3.98 -2.94
CA GLY A 88 -6.65 -2.56 -3.19
C GLY A 88 -7.96 -2.05 -2.60
N VAL A 89 -8.24 -0.77 -2.82
CA VAL A 89 -9.58 -0.21 -2.59
C VAL A 89 -10.26 -0.08 -3.95
N GLY A 90 -11.44 -0.70 -4.07
CA GLY A 90 -12.20 -0.66 -5.31
C GLY A 90 -12.93 0.65 -5.51
N GLU A 91 -13.39 0.87 -6.75
CA GLU A 91 -14.38 1.91 -7.03
C GLU A 91 -15.68 1.55 -6.32
N ASP A 92 -16.05 2.37 -5.34
CA ASP A 92 -17.42 2.44 -4.83
C ASP A 92 -18.15 3.61 -5.51
N PRO A 93 -19.04 3.33 -6.47
CA PRO A 93 -19.83 4.37 -7.14
C PRO A 93 -20.75 5.15 -6.19
N ASN A 94 -20.98 4.66 -4.97
CA ASN A 94 -21.80 5.31 -3.95
C ASN A 94 -20.97 6.02 -2.87
N GLY A 95 -19.63 5.96 -2.94
CA GLY A 95 -18.73 6.62 -1.99
C GLY A 95 -18.90 6.18 -0.54
N ALA A 96 -19.35 4.94 -0.29
CA ALA A 96 -19.41 4.42 1.08
C ALA A 96 -17.99 4.29 1.63
N ASN A 97 -17.86 4.61 2.92
CA ASN A 97 -16.62 4.36 3.63
C ASN A 97 -16.31 2.87 3.57
N VAL A 98 -15.16 2.52 3.00
CA VAL A 98 -14.70 1.13 2.95
C VAL A 98 -14.48 0.67 4.38
N ASN A 99 -15.31 -0.26 4.87
CA ASN A 99 -15.10 -0.88 6.16
C ASN A 99 -14.04 -1.97 6.03
N LEU A 100 -12.78 -1.59 6.23
CA LEU A 100 -11.64 -2.50 6.16
C LEU A 100 -11.66 -3.59 7.25
N GLU A 101 -12.54 -3.48 8.27
CA GLU A 101 -12.67 -4.48 9.34
C GLU A 101 -13.51 -5.70 8.95
N GLU A 102 -14.35 -5.59 7.92
CA GLU A 102 -15.25 -6.68 7.47
C GLU A 102 -14.73 -7.42 6.24
N LEU A 103 -13.55 -7.04 5.74
CA LEU A 103 -12.92 -7.65 4.58
C LEU A 103 -12.64 -9.13 4.80
N LYS A 104 -13.16 -9.96 3.89
CA LYS A 104 -12.90 -11.40 3.87
C LYS A 104 -12.86 -11.91 2.44
N PHE A 105 -11.69 -12.43 2.03
CA PHE A 105 -11.63 -13.40 0.94
C PHE A 105 -11.30 -14.78 1.50
N GLU A 106 -12.21 -15.72 1.29
CA GLU A 106 -11.99 -17.11 1.65
C GLU A 106 -11.29 -17.83 0.49
N VAL A 107 -10.20 -18.53 0.78
CA VAL A 107 -9.49 -19.36 -0.19
C VAL A 107 -9.71 -20.82 0.18
N GLU A 108 -10.32 -21.55 -0.74
CA GLU A 108 -10.64 -22.96 -0.61
C GLU A 108 -9.91 -23.76 -1.68
N ALA A 109 -9.56 -25.00 -1.39
CA ALA A 109 -8.93 -25.92 -2.32
C ALA A 109 -9.78 -27.18 -2.50
N SER A 110 -9.70 -27.78 -3.69
CA SER A 110 -10.45 -28.97 -4.06
C SER A 110 -9.69 -29.84 -5.06
N VAL A 111 -9.98 -31.14 -5.04
CA VAL A 111 -9.53 -32.12 -6.03
C VAL A 111 -10.52 -32.25 -7.19
N ASP A 112 -11.82 -32.06 -6.92
CA ASP A 112 -12.93 -32.45 -7.80
C ASP A 112 -13.89 -31.31 -8.15
N MET A 113 -13.65 -30.10 -7.64
CA MET A 113 -14.53 -28.92 -7.72
C MET A 113 -15.91 -29.09 -7.05
N ILE A 114 -16.11 -30.17 -6.31
CA ILE A 114 -17.37 -30.48 -5.60
C ILE A 114 -17.15 -30.32 -4.10
N ASN A 115 -16.10 -30.94 -3.56
CA ASN A 115 -15.73 -30.90 -2.16
C ASN A 115 -14.64 -29.88 -1.94
N TRP A 116 -14.95 -28.85 -1.16
CA TRP A 116 -14.06 -27.71 -0.94
C TRP A 116 -13.60 -27.67 0.52
N LYS A 117 -12.31 -27.41 0.72
CA LYS A 117 -11.72 -27.22 2.04
C LYS A 117 -11.07 -25.85 2.10
N GLN A 118 -11.41 -25.07 3.11
CA GLN A 118 -10.73 -23.81 3.39
C GLN A 118 -9.24 -24.06 3.66
N VAL A 119 -8.37 -23.33 2.96
CA VAL A 119 -6.91 -23.37 3.10
C VAL A 119 -6.33 -22.06 3.61
N ALA A 120 -7.00 -20.93 3.37
CA ALA A 120 -6.59 -19.64 3.88
C ALA A 120 -7.81 -18.69 4.02
N LEU A 121 -7.66 -17.71 4.89
CA LEU A 121 -8.57 -16.56 4.99
C LEU A 121 -7.74 -15.29 4.84
N ILE A 122 -8.05 -14.49 3.85
CA ILE A 122 -7.47 -13.16 3.67
C ILE A 122 -8.39 -12.17 4.39
N ASP A 123 -7.97 -11.77 5.59
CA ASP A 123 -8.65 -10.81 6.48
C ASP A 123 -7.78 -9.61 6.86
N LYS A 124 -6.52 -9.61 6.39
CA LYS A 124 -5.55 -8.53 6.58
C LYS A 124 -5.26 -7.88 5.25
N ILE A 125 -5.29 -6.55 5.26
CA ILE A 125 -4.95 -5.75 4.09
C ILE A 125 -3.83 -4.77 4.38
N SER A 126 -3.10 -4.47 3.32
CA SER A 126 -2.21 -3.33 3.25
C SER A 126 -2.26 -2.83 1.82
N MET A 127 -2.79 -1.62 1.62
CA MET A 127 -2.82 -1.01 0.30
C MET A 127 -1.40 -0.90 -0.24
N PHE A 128 -1.22 -1.14 -1.53
CA PHE A 128 0.06 -0.97 -2.23
C PHE A 128 1.22 -1.80 -1.64
N ARG A 129 0.90 -2.96 -1.06
CA ARG A 129 1.89 -3.88 -0.50
C ARG A 129 1.50 -5.33 -0.77
N TRP A 130 2.45 -6.10 -1.30
CA TRP A 130 2.32 -7.55 -1.38
C TRP A 130 2.24 -8.16 0.01
N MET A 131 1.13 -8.86 0.25
CA MET A 131 0.90 -9.59 1.48
C MET A 131 1.08 -11.08 1.22
N THR A 132 1.40 -11.81 2.29
CA THR A 132 1.56 -13.26 2.20
C THR A 132 0.80 -13.94 3.33
N ILE A 133 0.30 -15.14 3.03
CA ILE A 133 -0.26 -16.05 4.02
C ILE A 133 0.28 -17.45 3.76
N ASP A 134 0.78 -18.10 4.80
CA ASP A 134 1.23 -19.48 4.70
C ASP A 134 0.03 -20.39 4.44
N ALA A 135 0.17 -21.30 3.49
CA ALA A 135 -0.88 -22.23 3.09
C ALA A 135 -0.26 -23.56 2.70
N SER A 136 -0.89 -24.67 3.06
CA SER A 136 -0.42 -26.01 2.69
C SER A 136 -1.42 -26.64 1.73
N ILE A 137 -1.14 -26.53 0.43
CA ILE A 137 -1.99 -27.08 -0.63
C ILE A 137 -1.22 -28.19 -1.33
N ILE A 138 -1.71 -29.43 -1.22
CA ILE A 138 -1.07 -30.63 -1.80
C ILE A 138 -2.15 -31.42 -2.50
N ALA A 139 -1.93 -31.79 -3.77
CA ALA A 139 -2.85 -32.59 -4.57
C ALA A 139 -4.28 -32.02 -4.64
N ASN A 140 -4.44 -30.69 -4.54
CA ASN A 140 -5.72 -29.97 -4.66
C ASN A 140 -5.55 -28.84 -5.70
N PRO A 141 -5.64 -29.16 -7.00
CA PRO A 141 -5.30 -28.21 -8.06
C PRO A 141 -6.36 -27.13 -8.27
N TYR A 142 -7.58 -27.30 -7.76
CA TYR A 142 -8.64 -26.30 -7.93
C TYR A 142 -8.70 -25.39 -6.72
N ILE A 143 -8.51 -24.10 -6.94
CA ILE A 143 -8.56 -23.07 -5.91
C ILE A 143 -9.78 -22.21 -6.14
N ARG A 144 -10.61 -22.03 -5.12
CA ARG A 144 -11.74 -21.09 -5.14
C ARG A 144 -11.44 -19.92 -4.23
N ILE A 145 -11.48 -18.72 -4.79
CA ILE A 145 -11.40 -17.46 -4.07
C ILE A 145 -12.82 -16.93 -3.99
N ARG A 146 -13.32 -16.70 -2.78
CA ARG A 146 -14.67 -16.21 -2.54
C ARG A 146 -14.64 -14.86 -1.83
N GLY A 147 -15.31 -13.87 -2.40
CA GLY A 147 -15.42 -12.52 -1.84
C GLY A 147 -16.75 -12.33 -1.12
N TYR A 148 -16.70 -11.65 0.02
CA TYR A 148 -17.90 -11.34 0.82
C TYR A 148 -18.19 -9.84 0.94
N ASP A 149 -17.28 -9.01 0.44
CA ASP A 149 -17.33 -7.55 0.48
C ASP A 149 -17.33 -6.98 -0.95
N LYS A 150 -18.17 -5.97 -1.18
CA LYS A 150 -18.36 -5.30 -2.48
C LYS A 150 -17.55 -4.01 -2.63
N SER A 151 -16.89 -3.58 -1.55
CA SER A 151 -16.12 -2.34 -1.48
C SER A 151 -14.61 -2.59 -1.60
N VAL A 152 -14.18 -3.84 -1.51
CA VAL A 152 -12.76 -4.20 -1.58
C VAL A 152 -12.46 -5.10 -2.76
N VAL A 153 -11.29 -4.90 -3.35
CA VAL A 153 -10.84 -5.58 -4.56
C VAL A 153 -9.59 -6.39 -4.29
N LEU A 154 -9.51 -7.55 -4.95
CA LEU A 154 -8.28 -8.33 -5.01
C LEU A 154 -7.64 -8.07 -6.37
N ASN A 155 -6.44 -7.50 -6.36
CA ASN A 155 -5.73 -7.10 -7.57
C ASN A 155 -5.03 -8.28 -8.24
N GLU A 156 -4.41 -9.16 -7.44
CA GLU A 156 -3.62 -10.27 -7.97
C GLU A 156 -3.43 -11.31 -6.86
N ILE A 157 -3.36 -12.58 -7.24
CA ILE A 157 -3.05 -13.70 -6.33
C ILE A 157 -2.06 -14.68 -6.97
N GLY A 158 -1.01 -15.05 -6.26
CA GLY A 158 -0.02 -16.04 -6.68
C GLY A 158 0.20 -17.13 -5.65
N PHE A 159 0.63 -18.30 -6.11
CA PHE A 159 0.84 -19.49 -5.29
C PHE A 159 2.29 -19.92 -5.37
N LYS A 160 3.06 -19.78 -4.29
CA LYS A 160 4.49 -20.13 -4.26
C LYS A 160 4.67 -21.63 -4.04
N ILE A 161 5.43 -22.26 -4.93
CA ILE A 161 5.73 -23.69 -4.86
C ILE A 161 6.65 -23.95 -3.66
N ALA A 162 6.36 -25.03 -2.93
CA ALA A 162 7.10 -25.42 -1.75
C ALA A 162 8.60 -25.64 -2.06
N GLY A 163 9.47 -25.00 -1.28
CA GLY A 163 10.92 -25.11 -1.43
C GLY A 163 11.51 -24.52 -2.72
N LYS A 164 10.72 -23.82 -3.54
CA LYS A 164 11.19 -23.17 -4.78
C LYS A 164 10.90 -21.67 -4.70
N ASP A 165 11.83 -20.83 -5.15
CA ASP A 165 11.57 -19.39 -5.34
C ASP A 165 10.86 -19.15 -6.68
N LYS A 166 9.66 -19.74 -6.80
CA LYS A 166 8.89 -19.76 -8.04
C LYS A 166 7.39 -19.86 -7.74
N LEU A 167 6.59 -19.14 -8.51
CA LEU A 167 5.14 -19.27 -8.52
C LEU A 167 4.68 -20.45 -9.40
N ALA A 168 3.64 -21.13 -8.93
CA ALA A 168 2.89 -22.10 -9.71
C ALA A 168 2.21 -21.41 -10.90
N LYS A 169 2.15 -22.09 -12.04
CA LYS A 169 1.29 -21.65 -13.14
C LYS A 169 -0.18 -21.74 -12.70
N VAL A 170 -0.96 -20.75 -13.09
CA VAL A 170 -2.37 -20.64 -12.75
C VAL A 170 -3.18 -20.41 -14.02
N GLU A 171 -4.33 -21.08 -14.11
CA GLU A 171 -5.28 -20.96 -15.20
C GLU A 171 -6.66 -20.63 -14.65
N TYR A 172 -7.37 -19.73 -15.32
CA TYR A 172 -8.75 -19.43 -14.99
C TYR A 172 -9.66 -20.59 -15.39
N VAL A 173 -10.61 -20.96 -14.52
CA VAL A 173 -11.61 -22.00 -14.77
C VAL A 173 -13.01 -21.40 -14.89
N ASN A 174 -13.48 -20.72 -13.84
CA ASN A 174 -14.84 -20.18 -13.78
C ASN A 174 -14.96 -18.99 -12.82
N GLY A 175 -16.02 -18.19 -12.94
CA GLY A 175 -16.33 -17.04 -12.10
C GLY A 175 -17.84 -16.83 -12.02
N THR A 176 -18.33 -16.30 -10.89
CA THR A 176 -19.77 -16.06 -10.69
C THR A 176 -20.18 -14.60 -10.78
N SER A 177 -19.22 -13.67 -10.63
CA SER A 177 -19.44 -12.24 -10.81
C SER A 177 -19.93 -11.96 -12.24
N TYR A 178 -20.87 -11.02 -12.37
CA TYR A 178 -21.40 -10.60 -13.67
C TYR A 178 -20.60 -9.44 -14.27
N THR A 179 -19.84 -8.71 -13.45
CA THR A 179 -19.01 -7.58 -13.88
C THR A 179 -17.57 -8.00 -14.20
N TYR A 180 -17.00 -8.91 -13.41
CA TYR A 180 -15.59 -9.31 -13.49
C TYR A 180 -15.46 -10.77 -13.86
N THR A 181 -14.48 -11.08 -14.70
CA THR A 181 -14.29 -12.46 -15.17
C THR A 181 -13.62 -13.34 -14.13
N GLY A 182 -12.76 -12.76 -13.28
CA GLY A 182 -11.85 -13.46 -12.40
C GLY A 182 -10.46 -13.71 -13.00
N LYS A 183 -10.26 -13.44 -14.30
CA LYS A 183 -8.93 -13.50 -14.94
C LYS A 183 -8.01 -12.39 -14.47
N GLU A 184 -8.59 -11.29 -14.00
CA GLU A 184 -7.90 -10.13 -13.43
C GLU A 184 -7.12 -10.51 -12.15
N LEU A 185 -7.34 -11.71 -11.59
CA LEU A 185 -6.58 -12.20 -10.45
C LEU A 185 -5.23 -12.83 -10.81
N ILE A 186 -5.01 -13.12 -12.10
CA ILE A 186 -3.87 -13.90 -12.60
C ILE A 186 -3.22 -13.30 -13.86
N ASP A 187 -3.58 -12.07 -14.25
CA ASP A 187 -3.15 -11.47 -15.52
C ASP A 187 -1.83 -10.70 -15.43
N GLU A 188 -1.34 -10.40 -14.22
CA GLU A 188 -0.10 -9.65 -13.97
C GLU A 188 0.86 -10.40 -13.01
N GLN A 189 0.89 -11.74 -13.08
CA GLN A 189 1.74 -12.62 -12.27
C GLN A 189 3.23 -12.27 -12.27
N ASP A 190 3.73 -11.64 -13.34
CA ASP A 190 5.12 -11.18 -13.46
C ASP A 190 5.45 -10.03 -12.50
N LYS A 191 4.44 -9.34 -11.95
CA LYS A 191 4.60 -8.26 -10.98
C LYS A 191 4.69 -8.74 -9.53
N ILE A 192 4.40 -10.01 -9.25
CA ILE A 192 4.42 -10.55 -7.89
C ILE A 192 5.86 -10.63 -7.40
N ALA A 193 6.13 -9.90 -6.32
CA ALA A 193 7.43 -9.95 -5.66
C ALA A 193 7.49 -11.10 -4.64
N LEU A 194 8.21 -12.18 -4.97
CA LEU A 194 8.39 -13.32 -4.06
C LEU A 194 9.18 -12.97 -2.79
N ASN A 195 9.99 -11.91 -2.85
CA ASN A 195 10.71 -11.35 -1.70
C ASN A 195 10.27 -9.89 -1.48
N PRO A 196 9.11 -9.64 -0.83
CA PRO A 196 8.66 -8.29 -0.54
C PRO A 196 9.69 -7.55 0.33
N ASN A 197 10.09 -6.36 -0.07
CA ASN A 197 11.03 -5.50 0.65
C ASN A 197 10.64 -4.03 0.45
N TYR A 198 11.38 -3.10 1.07
CA TYR A 198 11.09 -1.67 0.99
C TYR A 198 11.08 -1.12 -0.45
N TYR A 199 11.68 -1.81 -1.42
CA TYR A 199 11.73 -1.39 -2.81
C TYR A 199 10.45 -1.74 -3.58
N ASN A 200 9.74 -2.80 -3.21
CA ASN A 200 8.59 -3.30 -3.98
C ASN A 200 7.25 -3.18 -3.22
N SER A 201 7.24 -2.40 -2.13
CA SER A 201 6.10 -2.16 -1.27
C SER A 201 6.21 -0.76 -0.66
N SER A 202 5.11 -0.01 -0.58
CA SER A 202 5.15 1.34 0.00
C SER A 202 5.52 1.32 1.48
N TYR A 203 6.45 2.19 1.89
CA TYR A 203 6.82 2.40 3.30
C TYR A 203 5.96 3.47 3.97
N PHE A 204 6.08 3.57 5.29
CA PHE A 204 5.10 4.14 6.24
C PHE A 204 4.64 5.59 5.95
N ASP A 205 5.45 6.42 5.28
CA ASP A 205 5.07 7.77 4.84
C ASP A 205 4.73 7.88 3.34
N GLU A 206 5.32 7.02 2.50
CA GLU A 206 5.05 6.94 1.05
C GLU A 206 3.60 6.59 0.74
N ILE A 207 3.01 5.73 1.58
CA ILE A 207 1.61 5.31 1.40
C ILE A 207 0.65 6.48 1.50
N TYR A 208 0.92 7.51 2.30
CA TYR A 208 0.01 8.64 2.45
C TYR A 208 -0.08 9.43 1.14
N HIS A 209 1.06 9.90 0.62
CA HIS A 209 1.05 10.70 -0.61
C HIS A 209 0.54 9.91 -1.82
N ALA A 210 0.94 8.64 -1.95
CA ALA A 210 0.46 7.76 -3.01
C ALA A 210 -1.04 7.51 -2.91
N ARG A 211 -1.54 7.22 -1.70
CA ARG A 211 -2.97 6.99 -1.46
C ARG A 211 -3.80 8.24 -1.73
N THR A 212 -3.39 9.41 -1.24
CA THR A 212 -4.12 10.66 -1.51
C THR A 212 -4.17 10.96 -3.01
N GLY A 213 -3.05 10.78 -3.72
CA GLY A 213 -3.02 10.97 -5.17
C GLY A 213 -3.96 10.01 -5.90
N TYR A 214 -3.98 8.74 -5.48
CA TYR A 214 -4.89 7.72 -6.03
C TYR A 214 -6.36 8.05 -5.73
N GLU A 215 -6.69 8.42 -4.48
CA GLU A 215 -8.03 8.81 -4.07
C GLU A 215 -8.52 10.04 -4.85
N GLN A 216 -7.67 11.06 -5.05
CA GLN A 216 -8.01 12.21 -5.88
C GLN A 216 -8.25 11.84 -7.34
N LEU A 217 -7.40 11.00 -7.93
CA LEU A 217 -7.57 10.50 -9.29
C LEU A 217 -8.89 9.73 -9.45
N LYS A 218 -9.27 8.97 -8.42
CA LYS A 218 -10.48 8.13 -8.38
C LYS A 218 -11.71 8.82 -7.80
N HIS A 219 -11.60 10.10 -7.41
CA HIS A 219 -12.66 10.87 -6.75
C HIS A 219 -13.19 10.25 -5.45
N TYR A 220 -12.33 9.55 -4.70
CA TYR A 220 -12.66 9.03 -3.38
C TYR A 220 -12.53 10.11 -2.31
N PRO A 221 -13.25 9.98 -1.17
CA PRO A 221 -13.00 10.78 0.02
C PRO A 221 -11.52 10.67 0.42
N ILE A 222 -10.88 11.83 0.63
CA ILE A 222 -9.50 11.90 1.13
C ILE A 222 -9.54 11.61 2.64
N TYR A 223 -8.64 10.75 3.10
CA TYR A 223 -8.48 10.44 4.52
C TYR A 223 -7.97 11.62 5.36
#